data_AF-A0A8S4NE80-F1
#
_entry.id   AF-A0A8S4NE80-F1
#
_cell.length_a   1.000
_cell.length_b   1.000
_cell.length_c   1.000
_cell.angle_alpha   90.00
_cell.angle_beta   90.00
_cell.angle_gamma   90.00
#
_symmetry.space_group_name_H-M   'P 1'
#
loop_
_entity.id
_entity.type
_entity.pdbx_description
1 polymer ?
#
loop_
_entity_poly.entity_id
_entity_poly.type
_entity_poly.pdbx_seq_one_letter_code
_entity_poly.pdbx_strand_id
1 'polypeptide(L)'
;MLFVSVLVLVFGFRHGEAVCTPPCGCYNTTEAPWIDTDDPETWETQQLKYELYTRSNRENAIPIRWDNIPNEYDATKPTRFVIHGWWGRTPLSHWTNNMKSALLTSFDVNVIIVDWTEGASHAYYPQSAMNTRVIGGCTGHLVETLVNAGNTWNDFHCIGHSLGGQVCGFAGKKTEGRMARVTGMDPAGPAFDITDPRGRIDRGDAVFVDNLHTNANNDYINLGLGHPVGHADFYPNKGGPQPPCDDFNCDHSIAHEYMRTSILNGCPFNAFPCSSNEDADNGRCDTCSEGNCQRMGYYANTMPGRGTFFLRTVRAYPYCAA
;
A
#
# COMPACT_ATOMS: atom_id res chain seq x y z
N MET A 1 0.34 31.87 59.98
CA MET A 1 0.53 30.61 59.22
C MET A 1 0.15 30.90 57.78
N LEU A 2 1.13 30.99 56.88
CA LEU A 2 0.88 31.12 55.44
C LEU A 2 0.41 29.77 54.89
N PHE A 3 -0.78 29.71 54.31
CA PHE A 3 -1.23 28.57 53.51
C PHE A 3 -0.63 28.70 52.11
N VAL A 4 0.38 27.88 51.82
CA VAL A 4 0.86 27.66 50.45
C VAL A 4 -0.12 26.70 49.80
N SER A 5 -0.95 27.19 48.89
CA SER A 5 -1.78 26.34 48.03
C SER A 5 -0.87 25.72 46.96
N VAL A 6 -0.61 24.43 47.09
CA VAL A 6 0.05 23.64 46.05
C VAL A 6 -0.98 23.40 44.95
N LEU A 7 -0.85 24.13 43.84
CA LEU A 7 -1.59 23.87 42.62
C LEU A 7 -1.00 22.61 41.99
N VAL A 8 -1.64 21.45 42.22
CA VAL A 8 -1.29 20.22 41.49
C VAL A 8 -1.82 20.37 40.07
N LEU A 9 -0.92 20.68 39.14
CA LEU A 9 -1.17 20.50 37.71
C LEU A 9 -1.28 19.00 37.44
N VAL A 10 -2.51 18.49 37.45
CA VAL A 10 -2.81 17.18 36.88
C VAL A 10 -2.68 17.34 35.37
N PHE A 11 -1.53 16.95 34.82
CA PHE A 11 -1.45 16.57 33.42
C PHE A 11 -2.30 15.32 33.25
N GLY A 12 -3.58 15.51 32.94
CA GLY A 12 -4.45 14.42 32.52
C GLY A 12 -3.96 13.92 31.18
N PHE A 13 -3.17 12.85 31.18
CA PHE A 13 -3.06 12.00 29.99
C PHE A 13 -4.47 11.46 29.73
N ARG A 14 -5.15 11.95 28.68
CA ARG A 14 -6.38 11.34 28.19
C ARG A 14 -6.02 9.99 27.55
N HIS A 15 -5.88 8.95 28.35
CA HIS A 15 -5.91 7.58 27.85
C HIS A 15 -7.38 7.17 27.70
N GLY A 16 -7.80 6.80 26.49
CA GLY A 16 -8.97 5.93 26.29
C GLY A 16 -10.19 6.48 25.55
N GLU A 17 -10.13 7.64 24.90
CA GLU A 17 -11.20 8.07 23.97
C GLU A 17 -10.75 7.84 22.53
N ALA A 18 -11.61 7.22 21.70
CA ALA A 18 -11.31 7.02 20.28
C ALA A 18 -11.16 8.37 19.56
N VAL A 19 -10.15 8.50 18.69
CA VAL A 19 -10.02 9.65 17.79
C VAL A 19 -11.01 9.48 16.66
N CYS A 20 -12.05 10.31 16.62
CA CYS A 20 -13.04 10.34 15.56
C CYS A 20 -12.76 11.48 14.58
N THR A 21 -12.66 11.15 13.29
CA THR A 21 -12.42 12.10 12.20
C THR A 21 -13.39 11.81 11.05
N PRO A 22 -14.64 12.27 11.16
CA PRO A 22 -15.64 12.08 10.11
C PRO A 22 -15.19 12.70 8.77
N PRO A 23 -15.55 12.10 7.62
CA PRO A 23 -16.33 10.87 7.47
C PRO A 23 -15.48 9.57 7.56
N CYS A 24 -14.19 9.68 7.84
CA CYS A 24 -13.22 8.60 7.71
C CYS A 24 -13.31 7.53 8.82
N GLY A 25 -13.90 7.83 9.98
CA GLY A 25 -14.17 6.86 11.04
C GLY A 25 -13.68 7.29 12.42
N CYS A 26 -13.68 6.32 13.35
CA CYS A 26 -13.16 6.47 14.71
C CYS A 26 -12.11 5.40 14.99
N TYR A 27 -11.02 5.79 15.66
CA TYR A 27 -9.83 4.97 15.84
C TYR A 27 -9.51 4.89 17.34
N ASN A 28 -9.64 3.70 17.91
CA ASN A 28 -9.28 3.43 19.30
C ASN A 28 -7.86 2.85 19.41
N THR A 29 -7.27 3.03 20.58
CA THR A 29 -5.95 2.52 20.99
C THR A 29 -6.05 1.68 22.28
N THR A 30 -7.28 1.30 22.65
CA THR A 30 -7.60 0.52 23.86
C THR A 30 -8.00 -0.91 23.54
N GLU A 31 -8.10 -1.27 22.26
CA GLU A 31 -8.51 -2.60 21.80
C GLU A 31 -7.46 -3.18 20.86
N ALA A 32 -7.26 -4.50 20.94
CA ALA A 32 -6.37 -5.20 20.03
C ALA A 32 -6.82 -4.97 18.57
N PRO A 33 -5.89 -4.81 17.62
CA PRO A 33 -4.44 -4.95 17.78
C PRO A 33 -3.68 -3.67 18.18
N TRP A 34 -4.39 -2.63 18.61
CA TRP A 34 -3.86 -1.27 18.82
C TRP A 34 -3.71 -0.86 20.27
N ILE A 35 -3.60 -1.84 21.16
CA ILE A 35 -3.43 -1.57 22.59
C ILE A 35 -2.09 -0.86 22.79
N ASP A 36 -2.13 0.28 23.49
CA ASP A 36 -0.96 1.08 23.88
C ASP A 36 -0.15 1.66 22.69
N THR A 37 -0.77 1.81 21.52
CA THR A 37 -0.18 2.56 20.38
C THR A 37 -0.50 4.05 20.47
N ASP A 38 0.27 4.89 19.78
CA ASP A 38 -0.04 6.32 19.65
C ASP A 38 -1.41 6.55 18.97
N ASP A 39 -2.10 7.59 19.39
CA ASP A 39 -3.34 8.00 18.72
C ASP A 39 -3.02 8.54 17.31
N PRO A 40 -3.77 8.12 16.27
CA PRO A 40 -3.55 8.65 14.93
C PRO A 40 -3.99 10.11 14.83
N GLU A 41 -3.27 10.90 14.04
CA GLU A 41 -3.66 12.27 13.72
C GLU A 41 -4.89 12.28 12.80
N THR A 42 -5.72 13.32 12.88
CA THR A 42 -6.88 13.48 11.98
C THR A 42 -6.44 13.74 10.54
N TRP A 43 -7.33 13.53 9.56
CA TRP A 43 -6.99 13.75 8.15
C TRP A 43 -6.67 15.22 7.84
N GLU A 44 -7.22 16.16 8.61
CA GLU A 44 -6.91 17.59 8.52
C GLU A 44 -5.48 17.89 8.95
N THR A 45 -5.05 17.34 10.10
CA THR A 45 -3.68 17.50 10.61
C THR A 45 -2.67 16.89 9.66
N GLN A 46 -3.01 15.74 9.07
CA GLN A 46 -2.20 15.09 8.03
C GLN A 46 -2.27 15.76 6.65
N GLN A 47 -3.07 16.82 6.50
CA GLN A 47 -3.30 17.57 5.26
C GLN A 47 -3.59 16.67 4.05
N LEU A 48 -4.42 15.65 4.25
CA LEU A 48 -4.75 14.66 3.24
C LEU A 48 -5.36 15.30 1.98
N LYS A 49 -4.77 15.02 0.82
CA LYS A 49 -5.28 15.42 -0.48
C LYS A 49 -5.40 14.21 -1.41
N TYR A 50 -6.37 14.27 -2.30
CA TYR A 50 -6.48 13.34 -3.42
C TYR A 50 -6.37 14.12 -4.72
N GLU A 51 -5.44 13.70 -5.56
CA GLU A 51 -5.13 14.35 -6.83
C GLU A 51 -5.54 13.44 -7.99
N LEU A 52 -6.58 13.84 -8.71
CA LEU A 52 -7.07 13.15 -9.90
C LEU A 52 -6.22 13.49 -11.13
N TYR A 53 -5.83 12.45 -11.85
CA TYR A 53 -5.19 12.50 -13.14
C TYR A 53 -5.90 11.55 -14.11
N THR A 54 -6.10 12.02 -15.33
CA THR A 54 -6.62 11.25 -16.45
C THR A 54 -5.72 11.50 -17.67
N ARG A 55 -6.07 10.89 -18.82
CA ARG A 55 -5.37 11.17 -20.08
C ARG A 55 -5.51 12.62 -20.54
N SER A 56 -6.55 13.35 -20.14
CA SER A 56 -6.76 14.76 -20.53
C SER A 56 -6.00 15.75 -19.63
N ASN A 57 -5.67 15.38 -18.40
CA ASN A 57 -4.99 16.23 -17.41
C ASN A 57 -3.75 15.55 -16.79
N ARG A 58 -2.89 14.96 -17.61
CA ARG A 58 -1.74 14.14 -17.17
C ARG A 58 -0.77 14.86 -16.23
N GLU A 59 -0.56 16.16 -16.46
CA GLU A 59 0.42 16.97 -15.72
C GLU A 59 -0.20 17.86 -14.65
N ASN A 60 -1.50 18.17 -14.76
CA ASN A 60 -2.18 19.09 -13.86
C ASN A 60 -3.19 18.32 -13.02
N ALA A 61 -2.86 18.15 -11.73
CA ALA A 61 -3.75 17.54 -10.76
C ALA A 61 -5.08 18.29 -10.67
N ILE A 62 -6.18 17.53 -10.60
CA ILE A 62 -7.49 18.07 -10.23
C ILE A 62 -7.83 17.56 -8.84
N PRO A 63 -8.07 18.42 -7.84
CA PRO A 63 -8.50 17.96 -6.53
C PRO A 63 -9.82 17.20 -6.61
N ILE A 64 -9.86 16.02 -6.01
CA ILE A 64 -11.08 15.20 -5.85
C ILE A 64 -11.28 14.90 -4.37
N ARG A 65 -12.52 14.91 -3.88
CA ARG A 65 -12.82 14.53 -2.49
C ARG A 65 -14.26 14.02 -2.40
N TRP A 66 -14.60 13.35 -1.31
CA TRP A 66 -15.95 12.81 -1.06
C TRP A 66 -17.07 13.86 -1.14
N ASP A 67 -16.77 15.14 -0.89
CA ASP A 67 -17.71 16.25 -0.99
C ASP A 67 -17.63 17.02 -2.32
N ASN A 68 -16.64 16.72 -3.17
CA ASN A 68 -16.45 17.37 -4.45
C ASN A 68 -15.80 16.40 -5.46
N ILE A 69 -16.64 15.72 -6.25
CA ILE A 69 -16.20 14.90 -7.38
C ILE A 69 -16.21 15.80 -8.63
N PRO A 70 -15.04 16.08 -9.24
CA PRO A 70 -14.95 16.96 -10.40
C PRO A 70 -15.51 16.29 -11.67
N ASN A 71 -15.92 17.09 -12.65
CA ASN A 71 -16.50 16.60 -13.92
C ASN A 71 -15.50 15.79 -14.76
N GLU A 72 -14.20 15.97 -14.53
CA GLU A 72 -13.13 15.24 -15.18
C GLU A 72 -13.00 13.80 -14.66
N TYR A 73 -13.60 13.48 -13.52
CA TYR A 73 -13.72 12.11 -13.05
C TYR A 73 -14.76 11.36 -13.88
N ASP A 74 -14.34 10.30 -14.56
CA ASP A 74 -15.23 9.48 -15.37
C ASP A 74 -15.54 8.16 -14.65
N ALA A 75 -16.73 8.09 -14.04
CA ALA A 75 -17.18 6.91 -13.30
C ALA A 75 -17.39 5.65 -14.17
N THR A 76 -17.39 5.79 -15.51
CA THR A 76 -17.44 4.63 -16.41
C THR A 76 -16.08 3.94 -16.58
N LYS A 77 -15.00 4.57 -16.07
CA LYS A 77 -13.63 4.06 -16.17
C LYS A 77 -13.15 3.47 -14.85
N PRO A 78 -12.25 2.46 -14.91
CA PRO A 78 -11.60 1.97 -13.71
C PRO A 78 -10.76 3.04 -13.02
N THR A 79 -10.67 2.96 -11.70
CA THR A 79 -9.93 3.90 -10.85
C THR A 79 -8.75 3.21 -10.18
N ARG A 80 -7.58 3.85 -10.23
CA ARG A 80 -6.31 3.38 -9.66
C ARG A 80 -5.83 4.35 -8.61
N PHE A 81 -5.75 3.92 -7.35
CA PHE A 81 -5.12 4.70 -6.29
C PHE A 81 -3.63 4.39 -6.26
N VAL A 82 -2.80 5.43 -6.14
CA VAL A 82 -1.34 5.31 -5.95
C VAL A 82 -0.97 6.02 -4.65
N ILE A 83 -0.43 5.25 -3.69
CA ILE A 83 -0.20 5.73 -2.32
C ILE A 83 1.26 5.54 -1.92
N HIS A 84 1.91 6.62 -1.48
CA HIS A 84 3.28 6.61 -1.00
C HIS A 84 3.41 6.14 0.46
N GLY A 85 4.65 5.84 0.88
CA GLY A 85 4.98 5.44 2.24
C GLY A 85 5.62 6.54 3.08
N TRP A 86 6.34 6.12 4.13
CA TRP A 86 7.09 6.97 5.05
C TRP A 86 8.11 7.84 4.31
N TRP A 87 8.20 9.12 4.66
CA TRP A 87 8.99 10.15 3.95
C TRP A 87 8.66 10.34 2.46
N GLY A 88 7.64 9.66 1.93
CA GLY A 88 7.11 9.94 0.62
C GLY A 88 6.55 11.36 0.56
N ARG A 89 6.85 12.07 -0.52
CA ARG A 89 6.38 13.44 -0.74
C ARG A 89 5.69 13.53 -2.08
N THR A 90 4.46 13.97 -2.15
CA THR A 90 3.77 14.23 -3.42
C THR A 90 3.47 15.72 -3.57
N PRO A 91 3.51 16.30 -4.79
CA PRO A 91 3.82 15.68 -6.08
C PRO A 91 5.32 15.49 -6.38
N LEU A 92 6.23 15.75 -5.42
CA LEU A 92 7.68 15.69 -5.65
C LEU A 92 8.25 14.26 -5.84
N SER A 93 7.50 13.23 -5.46
CA SER A 93 7.92 11.84 -5.59
C SER A 93 7.97 11.47 -7.07
N HIS A 94 9.19 11.19 -7.54
CA HIS A 94 9.41 10.78 -8.91
C HIS A 94 8.70 9.46 -9.22
N TRP A 95 8.64 8.52 -8.28
CA TRP A 95 8.07 7.19 -8.57
C TRP A 95 6.55 7.22 -8.69
N THR A 96 5.82 8.02 -7.88
CA THR A 96 4.35 8.10 -7.98
C THR A 96 3.94 8.73 -9.31
N ASN A 97 4.68 9.74 -9.76
CA ASN A 97 4.52 10.32 -11.10
C ASN A 97 4.86 9.33 -12.22
N ASN A 98 5.93 8.56 -12.08
CA ASN A 98 6.30 7.51 -13.05
C ASN A 98 5.22 6.42 -13.12
N MET A 99 4.65 6.03 -11.97
CA MET A 99 3.56 5.07 -11.87
C MET A 99 2.29 5.59 -12.53
N LYS A 100 1.87 6.81 -12.20
CA LYS A 100 0.76 7.54 -12.86
C LYS A 100 0.95 7.55 -14.38
N SER A 101 2.13 7.96 -14.83
CA SER A 101 2.45 8.04 -16.26
C SER A 101 2.39 6.67 -16.94
N ALA A 102 2.89 5.61 -16.31
CA ALA A 102 2.80 4.25 -16.84
C ALA A 102 1.34 3.77 -16.94
N LEU A 103 0.52 4.03 -15.91
CA LEU A 103 -0.90 3.69 -15.88
C LEU A 103 -1.68 4.42 -16.98
N LEU A 104 -1.55 5.75 -17.09
CA LEU A 104 -2.27 6.55 -18.09
C LEU A 104 -1.81 6.29 -19.52
N THR A 105 -0.55 5.87 -19.71
CA THR A 105 -0.03 5.45 -21.02
C THR A 105 -0.62 4.12 -21.44
N SER A 106 -0.72 3.17 -20.51
CA SER A 106 -1.11 1.80 -20.81
C SER A 106 -2.63 1.58 -20.82
N PHE A 107 -3.38 2.37 -20.04
CA PHE A 107 -4.81 2.16 -19.81
C PHE A 107 -5.61 3.48 -19.86
N ASP A 108 -6.90 3.38 -20.18
CA ASP A 108 -7.84 4.50 -20.06
C ASP A 108 -8.55 4.41 -18.70
N VAL A 109 -7.97 5.08 -17.71
CA VAL A 109 -8.35 4.97 -16.28
C VAL A 109 -8.30 6.33 -15.60
N ASN A 110 -9.00 6.45 -14.48
CA ASN A 110 -8.75 7.50 -13.52
C ASN A 110 -7.57 7.08 -12.62
N VAL A 111 -6.57 7.94 -12.45
CA VAL A 111 -5.50 7.73 -11.47
C VAL A 111 -5.65 8.76 -10.37
N ILE A 112 -5.74 8.31 -9.12
CA ILE A 112 -5.81 9.18 -7.94
C ILE A 112 -4.53 8.97 -7.13
N ILE A 113 -3.68 9.99 -7.07
CA ILE A 113 -2.55 10.00 -6.14
C ILE A 113 -3.08 10.44 -4.78
N VAL A 114 -2.77 9.66 -3.74
CA VAL A 114 -3.13 9.98 -2.36
C VAL A 114 -1.93 10.66 -1.70
N ASP A 115 -2.03 11.97 -1.49
CA ASP A 115 -1.00 12.78 -0.84
C ASP A 115 -1.31 12.89 0.65
N TRP A 116 -0.46 12.26 1.45
CA TRP A 116 -0.49 12.32 2.91
C TRP A 116 0.91 12.66 3.46
N THR A 117 1.66 13.47 2.69
CA THR A 117 3.05 13.82 2.96
C THR A 117 3.30 14.27 4.40
N GLU A 118 2.43 15.11 4.95
CA GLU A 118 2.57 15.63 6.32
C GLU A 118 2.46 14.51 7.35
N GLY A 119 1.42 13.66 7.25
CA GLY A 119 1.23 12.52 8.14
C GLY A 119 2.28 11.41 7.97
N ALA A 120 2.97 11.35 6.82
CA ALA A 120 4.00 10.36 6.50
C ALA A 120 5.43 10.82 6.84
N SER A 121 5.64 12.08 7.25
CA SER A 121 6.98 12.68 7.40
C SER A 121 7.43 12.80 8.86
N HIS A 122 6.82 12.03 9.78
CA HIS A 122 7.24 12.05 11.18
C HIS A 122 8.57 11.33 11.36
N ALA A 123 9.54 12.00 12.01
CA ALA A 123 10.81 11.37 12.39
C ALA A 123 10.59 10.20 13.36
N TYR A 124 9.58 10.31 14.22
CA TYR A 124 9.11 9.22 15.07
C TYR A 124 8.15 8.32 14.27
N TYR A 125 8.68 7.21 13.77
CA TYR A 125 7.98 6.28 12.87
C TYR A 125 6.60 5.80 13.37
N PRO A 126 6.41 5.43 14.65
CA PRO A 126 5.12 4.94 15.14
C PRO A 126 3.95 5.88 14.86
N GLN A 127 4.16 7.20 14.91
CA GLN A 127 3.12 8.16 14.55
C GLN A 127 2.70 8.02 13.08
N SER A 128 3.66 7.94 12.15
CA SER A 128 3.36 7.72 10.71
C SER A 128 2.68 6.38 10.47
N ALA A 129 3.06 5.34 11.22
CA ALA A 129 2.40 4.04 11.15
C ALA A 129 0.93 4.12 11.60
N MET A 130 0.63 4.77 12.72
CA MET A 130 -0.74 4.92 13.21
C MET A 130 -1.61 5.77 12.29
N ASN A 131 -1.03 6.84 11.72
CA ASN A 131 -1.65 7.71 10.73
C ASN A 131 -2.21 6.95 9.51
N THR A 132 -1.60 5.82 9.11
CA THR A 132 -2.09 5.00 7.99
C THR A 132 -3.53 4.52 8.17
N ARG A 133 -3.98 4.32 9.41
CA ARG A 133 -5.36 3.90 9.73
C ARG A 133 -6.36 4.95 9.25
N VAL A 134 -6.09 6.23 9.57
CA VAL A 134 -6.93 7.37 9.19
C VAL A 134 -6.91 7.57 7.68
N ILE A 135 -5.74 7.56 7.05
CA ILE A 135 -5.63 7.72 5.59
C ILE A 135 -6.35 6.59 4.85
N GLY A 136 -6.23 5.35 5.35
CA GLY A 136 -6.94 4.20 4.80
C GLY A 136 -8.45 4.33 4.93
N GLY A 137 -8.96 4.69 6.11
CA GLY A 137 -10.40 4.89 6.31
C GLY A 137 -10.97 6.05 5.47
N CYS A 138 -10.22 7.14 5.30
CA CYS A 138 -10.61 8.22 4.40
C CYS A 138 -10.64 7.75 2.93
N THR A 139 -9.64 6.97 2.52
CA THR A 139 -9.53 6.48 1.14
C THR A 139 -10.64 5.49 0.83
N GLY A 140 -10.96 4.59 1.76
CA GLY A 140 -12.10 3.69 1.64
C GLY A 140 -13.44 4.45 1.60
N HIS A 141 -13.58 5.53 2.36
CA HIS A 141 -14.77 6.39 2.27
C HIS A 141 -14.88 7.10 0.91
N LEU A 142 -13.76 7.56 0.35
CA LEU A 142 -13.76 8.10 -1.02
C LEU A 142 -14.21 7.02 -2.02
N VAL A 143 -13.74 5.76 -1.89
CA VAL A 143 -14.21 4.65 -2.73
C VAL A 143 -15.72 4.45 -2.62
N GLU A 144 -16.29 4.42 -1.41
CA GLU A 144 -17.75 4.34 -1.21
C GLU A 144 -18.49 5.48 -1.92
N THR A 145 -17.94 6.69 -1.85
CA THR A 145 -18.51 7.87 -2.53
C THR A 145 -18.48 7.72 -4.05
N LEU A 146 -17.37 7.24 -4.60
CA LEU A 146 -17.21 7.03 -6.05
C LEU A 146 -18.12 5.90 -6.58
N VAL A 147 -18.34 4.85 -5.77
CA VAL A 147 -19.37 3.83 -6.07
C VAL A 147 -20.76 4.47 -6.15
N ASN A 148 -21.12 5.29 -5.16
CA ASN A 148 -22.41 6.00 -5.16
C ASN A 148 -22.54 7.00 -6.34
N ALA A 149 -21.42 7.48 -6.87
CA ALA A 149 -21.37 8.37 -8.03
C ALA A 149 -21.42 7.65 -9.39
N GLY A 150 -21.33 6.31 -9.43
CA GLY A 150 -21.54 5.53 -10.65
C GLY A 150 -20.56 4.39 -10.88
N ASN A 151 -19.45 4.30 -10.15
CA ASN A 151 -18.55 3.16 -10.26
C ASN A 151 -19.14 1.89 -9.65
N THR A 152 -18.59 0.75 -10.04
CA THR A 152 -18.79 -0.52 -9.37
C THR A 152 -17.58 -0.85 -8.49
N TRP A 153 -17.74 -1.74 -7.52
CA TRP A 153 -16.63 -2.20 -6.68
C TRP A 153 -15.46 -2.83 -7.47
N ASN A 154 -15.78 -3.41 -8.64
CA ASN A 154 -14.80 -4.03 -9.54
C ASN A 154 -13.90 -3.01 -10.26
N ASP A 155 -14.20 -1.71 -10.17
CA ASP A 155 -13.43 -0.68 -10.86
C ASP A 155 -12.18 -0.24 -10.09
N PHE A 156 -12.07 -0.58 -8.81
CA PHE A 156 -11.05 -0.04 -7.91
C PHE A 156 -9.85 -0.97 -7.71
N HIS A 157 -8.66 -0.41 -7.89
CA HIS A 157 -7.39 -1.04 -7.54
C HIS A 157 -6.51 -0.06 -6.76
N CYS A 158 -6.20 -0.41 -5.52
CA CYS A 158 -5.30 0.37 -4.66
C CYS A 158 -3.86 -0.17 -4.75
N ILE A 159 -2.91 0.69 -5.11
CA ILE A 159 -1.49 0.35 -5.29
C ILE A 159 -0.68 1.18 -4.29
N GLY A 160 -0.15 0.54 -3.26
CA GLY A 160 0.51 1.22 -2.15
C GLY A 160 1.93 0.72 -1.92
N HIS A 161 2.89 1.63 -1.70
CA HIS A 161 4.28 1.28 -1.35
C HIS A 161 4.53 1.47 0.14
N SER A 162 5.26 0.54 0.79
CA SER A 162 5.67 0.70 2.19
C SER A 162 4.46 0.93 3.12
N LEU A 163 4.43 2.02 3.90
CA LEU A 163 3.25 2.43 4.67
C LEU A 163 1.99 2.62 3.79
N GLY A 164 2.15 3.04 2.54
CA GLY A 164 1.06 3.13 1.57
C GLY A 164 0.42 1.78 1.23
N GLY A 165 1.18 0.68 1.32
CA GLY A 165 0.63 -0.68 1.21
C GLY A 165 -0.33 -0.99 2.37
N GLN A 166 0.05 -0.58 3.59
CA GLN A 166 -0.81 -0.69 4.77
C GLN A 166 -2.05 0.22 4.65
N VAL A 167 -1.90 1.45 4.14
CA VAL A 167 -3.03 2.34 3.81
C VAL A 167 -4.02 1.66 2.86
N CYS A 168 -3.55 0.98 1.82
CA CYS A 168 -4.44 0.22 0.93
C CYS A 168 -5.18 -0.91 1.65
N GLY A 169 -4.51 -1.62 2.57
CA GLY A 169 -5.15 -2.62 3.44
C GLY A 169 -6.26 -2.02 4.31
N PHE A 170 -6.02 -0.87 4.94
CA PHE A 170 -7.04 -0.18 5.74
C PHE A 170 -8.19 0.37 4.89
N ALA A 171 -7.93 0.85 3.67
CA ALA A 171 -8.98 1.21 2.71
C ALA A 171 -9.83 -0.02 2.33
N GLY A 172 -9.19 -1.18 2.16
CA GLY A 172 -9.85 -2.46 1.97
C GLY A 172 -10.79 -2.83 3.10
N LYS A 173 -10.34 -2.72 4.35
CA LYS A 173 -11.16 -2.95 5.55
C LYS A 173 -12.35 -2.02 5.63
N LYS A 174 -12.14 -0.73 5.34
CA LYS A 174 -13.21 0.27 5.30
C LYS A 174 -14.27 -0.07 4.25
N THR A 175 -13.85 -0.63 3.11
CA THR A 175 -14.75 -1.08 2.04
C THR A 175 -15.23 -2.52 2.19
N GLU A 176 -15.03 -3.13 3.37
CA GLU A 176 -15.44 -4.51 3.69
C GLU A 176 -14.88 -5.55 2.69
N GLY A 177 -13.68 -5.32 2.16
CA GLY A 177 -13.03 -6.21 1.21
C GLY A 177 -13.63 -6.20 -0.20
N ARG A 178 -14.50 -5.24 -0.51
CA ARG A 178 -15.27 -5.23 -1.77
C ARG A 178 -14.48 -4.72 -2.97
N MET A 179 -13.43 -3.93 -2.76
CA MET A 179 -12.58 -3.45 -3.85
C MET A 179 -12.06 -4.62 -4.69
N ALA A 180 -11.97 -4.41 -6.00
CA ALA A 180 -11.48 -5.44 -6.93
C ALA A 180 -10.07 -5.91 -6.56
N ARG A 181 -9.18 -4.97 -6.22
CA ARG A 181 -7.78 -5.30 -5.96
C ARG A 181 -7.07 -4.36 -4.98
N VAL A 182 -6.21 -4.94 -4.17
CA VAL A 182 -5.20 -4.23 -3.38
C VAL A 182 -3.83 -4.81 -3.74
N THR A 183 -2.84 -3.97 -4.00
CA THR A 183 -1.45 -4.39 -4.21
C THR A 183 -0.52 -3.69 -3.23
N GLY A 184 0.19 -4.46 -2.42
CA GLY A 184 1.26 -3.99 -1.55
C GLY A 184 2.62 -4.09 -2.25
N MET A 185 3.25 -2.95 -2.54
CA MET A 185 4.63 -2.90 -3.01
C MET A 185 5.54 -2.78 -1.79
N ASP A 186 6.12 -3.91 -1.39
CA ASP A 186 6.91 -4.10 -0.17
C ASP A 186 6.23 -3.47 1.06
N PRO A 187 5.02 -3.94 1.42
CA PRO A 187 4.23 -3.32 2.49
C PRO A 187 5.01 -3.33 3.80
N ALA A 188 5.01 -2.21 4.51
CA ALA A 188 5.89 -2.02 5.67
C ALA A 188 5.67 -3.08 6.75
N GLY A 189 6.76 -3.66 7.26
CA GLY A 189 6.76 -4.66 8.34
C GLY A 189 6.73 -4.06 9.75
N PRO A 190 7.61 -3.10 10.10
CA PRO A 190 7.62 -2.50 11.44
C PRO A 190 6.25 -1.92 11.83
N ALA A 191 5.77 -2.22 13.04
CA ALA A 191 4.40 -1.92 13.53
C ALA A 191 3.23 -2.70 12.89
N PHE A 192 3.49 -3.50 11.85
CA PHE A 192 2.45 -4.27 11.14
C PHE A 192 2.74 -5.78 11.10
N ASP A 193 3.90 -6.25 11.55
CA ASP A 193 4.25 -7.67 11.69
C ASP A 193 3.52 -8.29 12.90
N ILE A 194 2.21 -8.35 12.78
CA ILE A 194 1.26 -8.83 13.78
C ILE A 194 0.35 -9.89 13.17
N THR A 195 -0.17 -10.77 14.02
CA THR A 195 -1.01 -11.89 13.58
C THR A 195 -2.46 -11.48 13.30
N ASP A 196 -2.94 -10.40 13.93
CA ASP A 196 -4.32 -9.93 13.76
C ASP A 196 -4.46 -9.20 12.41
N PRO A 197 -5.26 -9.73 11.47
CA PRO A 197 -5.43 -9.14 10.14
C PRO A 197 -6.07 -7.75 10.20
N ARG A 198 -6.75 -7.37 11.29
CA ARG A 198 -7.32 -6.03 11.46
C ARG A 198 -6.26 -4.94 11.47
N GLY A 199 -5.01 -5.28 11.79
CA GLY A 199 -3.94 -4.31 11.95
C GLY A 199 -2.85 -4.30 10.88
N ARG A 200 -3.08 -4.94 9.74
CA ARG A 200 -2.17 -4.89 8.60
C ARG A 200 -2.92 -5.19 7.31
N ILE A 201 -2.30 -4.97 6.17
CA ILE A 201 -2.75 -5.55 4.90
C ILE A 201 -2.96 -7.06 5.05
N ASP A 202 -4.07 -7.56 4.53
CA ASP A 202 -4.49 -8.95 4.60
C ASP A 202 -5.30 -9.36 3.36
N ARG A 203 -5.33 -10.65 3.05
CA ARG A 203 -6.10 -11.22 1.94
C ARG A 203 -7.59 -10.82 1.97
N GLY A 204 -8.16 -10.56 3.14
CA GLY A 204 -9.56 -10.13 3.28
C GLY A 204 -9.84 -8.69 2.82
N ASP A 205 -8.82 -7.91 2.48
CA ASP A 205 -8.95 -6.47 2.20
C ASP A 205 -9.44 -6.15 0.78
N ALA A 206 -9.51 -7.13 -0.11
CA ALA A 206 -10.06 -6.98 -1.46
C ALA A 206 -10.44 -8.35 -2.02
N VAL A 207 -11.14 -8.35 -3.16
CA VAL A 207 -11.40 -9.56 -3.96
C VAL A 207 -10.09 -10.25 -4.37
N PHE A 208 -9.03 -9.46 -4.62
CA PHE A 208 -7.69 -9.97 -4.84
C PHE A 208 -6.65 -9.06 -4.18
N VAL A 209 -5.72 -9.66 -3.44
CA VAL A 209 -4.66 -8.94 -2.71
C VAL A 209 -3.34 -9.55 -3.12
N ASP A 210 -2.42 -8.75 -3.64
CA ASP A 210 -1.11 -9.24 -4.05
C ASP A 210 0.03 -8.38 -3.53
N ASN A 211 1.12 -9.02 -3.08
CA ASN A 211 2.23 -8.33 -2.43
C ASN A 211 3.55 -8.62 -3.11
N LEU A 212 4.38 -7.60 -3.31
CA LEU A 212 5.75 -7.70 -3.82
C LEU A 212 6.72 -7.50 -2.66
N HIS A 213 7.33 -8.56 -2.17
CA HIS A 213 8.28 -8.54 -1.06
C HIS A 213 9.70 -8.41 -1.61
N THR A 214 10.30 -7.23 -1.52
CA THR A 214 11.63 -6.91 -2.06
C THR A 214 12.66 -6.58 -0.99
N ASN A 215 12.23 -6.29 0.26
CA ASN A 215 13.10 -6.12 1.43
C ASN A 215 12.47 -6.80 2.67
N ALA A 216 12.13 -8.07 2.52
CA ALA A 216 11.45 -8.91 3.51
C ALA A 216 12.37 -9.97 4.15
N ASN A 217 13.52 -10.24 3.53
CA ASN A 217 14.48 -11.27 3.92
C ASN A 217 15.93 -10.82 3.66
N ASN A 218 16.34 -9.75 4.33
CA ASN A 218 17.66 -9.13 4.23
C ASN A 218 18.46 -9.36 5.53
N ASP A 219 19.77 -9.57 5.40
CA ASP A 219 20.67 -9.85 6.52
C ASP A 219 20.84 -8.66 7.50
N TYR A 220 20.54 -7.44 7.05
CA TYR A 220 20.74 -6.21 7.83
C TYR A 220 19.45 -5.67 8.44
N ILE A 221 18.46 -5.36 7.60
CA ILE A 221 17.19 -4.77 8.03
C ILE A 221 16.08 -5.15 7.05
N ASN A 222 14.94 -5.54 7.61
CA ASN A 222 13.70 -5.79 6.87
C ASN A 222 12.75 -4.61 7.10
N LEU A 223 12.46 -3.89 6.02
CA LEU A 223 11.47 -2.82 6.00
C LEU A 223 10.10 -3.34 5.55
N GLY A 224 10.06 -4.40 4.73
CA GLY A 224 8.83 -5.07 4.29
C GLY A 224 8.36 -6.18 5.22
N LEU A 225 7.09 -6.58 5.11
CA LEU A 225 6.55 -7.76 5.79
C LEU A 225 7.28 -9.03 5.33
N GLY A 226 7.75 -9.83 6.29
CA GLY A 226 8.48 -11.08 6.02
C GLY A 226 7.61 -12.24 5.57
N HIS A 227 6.35 -12.29 6.03
CA HIS A 227 5.45 -13.42 5.86
C HIS A 227 4.33 -13.10 4.86
N PRO A 228 3.75 -14.12 4.18
CA PRO A 228 2.72 -13.91 3.18
C PRO A 228 1.41 -13.50 3.85
N VAL A 229 0.77 -12.46 3.30
CA VAL A 229 -0.48 -11.89 3.84
C VAL A 229 -1.53 -11.63 2.75
N GLY A 230 -1.25 -11.96 1.49
CA GLY A 230 -2.14 -11.76 0.37
C GLY A 230 -2.80 -13.05 -0.14
N HIS A 231 -3.46 -12.91 -1.29
CA HIS A 231 -3.86 -14.00 -2.15
C HIS A 231 -2.68 -14.51 -3.00
N ALA A 232 -1.75 -13.63 -3.34
CA ALA A 232 -0.50 -13.95 -4.03
C ALA A 232 0.63 -13.09 -3.47
N ASP A 233 1.66 -13.73 -2.90
CA ASP A 233 2.80 -13.05 -2.30
C ASP A 233 4.06 -13.41 -3.08
N PHE A 234 4.72 -12.40 -3.64
CA PHE A 234 5.85 -12.54 -4.55
C PHE A 234 7.15 -12.18 -3.85
N TYR A 235 8.14 -13.06 -3.95
CA TYR A 235 9.46 -12.89 -3.35
C TYR A 235 10.53 -12.90 -4.46
N PRO A 236 10.63 -11.82 -5.27
CA PRO A 236 11.72 -11.68 -6.24
C PRO A 236 13.06 -11.77 -5.52
N ASN A 237 13.95 -12.63 -6.02
CA ASN A 237 15.25 -12.91 -5.41
C ASN A 237 15.11 -13.28 -3.92
N LYS A 238 14.05 -14.04 -3.58
CA LYS A 238 13.73 -14.55 -2.24
C LYS A 238 13.35 -13.45 -1.23
N GLY A 239 12.98 -12.27 -1.73
CA GLY A 239 12.64 -11.09 -0.94
C GLY A 239 13.83 -10.48 -0.18
N GLY A 240 15.05 -10.89 -0.49
CA GLY A 240 16.28 -10.33 0.07
C GLY A 240 16.89 -9.25 -0.81
N PRO A 241 18.22 -9.06 -0.77
CA PRO A 241 18.92 -8.08 -1.59
C PRO A 241 18.58 -8.20 -3.09
N GLN A 242 18.23 -7.09 -3.70
CA GLN A 242 17.75 -7.03 -5.07
C GLN A 242 18.92 -6.73 -6.03
N PRO A 243 19.05 -7.43 -7.17
CA PRO A 243 20.19 -7.27 -8.07
C PRO A 243 20.47 -5.83 -8.54
N PRO A 244 19.47 -4.97 -8.79
CA PRO A 244 19.71 -3.56 -9.14
C PRO A 244 20.20 -2.67 -7.99
N CYS A 245 20.20 -3.18 -6.75
CA CYS A 245 20.35 -2.39 -5.54
C CYS A 245 21.68 -2.65 -4.83
N ASP A 246 22.16 -1.61 -4.14
CA ASP A 246 23.39 -1.64 -3.36
C ASP A 246 23.12 -1.37 -1.85
N ASP A 247 21.86 -1.09 -1.47
CA ASP A 247 21.43 -0.87 -0.07
C ASP A 247 19.95 -1.29 0.17
N PHE A 248 19.56 -1.36 1.45
CA PHE A 248 18.22 -1.78 1.86
C PHE A 248 17.11 -0.79 1.50
N ASN A 249 17.41 0.50 1.35
CA ASN A 249 16.42 1.50 0.94
C ASN A 249 16.07 1.31 -0.54
N CYS A 250 17.07 1.00 -1.37
CA CYS A 250 16.86 0.60 -2.76
C CYS A 250 16.08 -0.71 -2.83
N ASP A 251 16.45 -1.72 -2.03
CA ASP A 251 15.72 -3.00 -1.98
C ASP A 251 14.23 -2.78 -1.65
N HIS A 252 13.93 -1.87 -0.72
CA HIS A 252 12.56 -1.52 -0.37
C HIS A 252 11.84 -0.75 -1.49
N SER A 253 12.56 0.13 -2.19
CA SER A 253 12.00 0.99 -3.23
C SER A 253 11.79 0.28 -4.57
N ILE A 254 12.64 -0.69 -4.93
CA ILE A 254 12.60 -1.31 -6.27
C ILE A 254 11.26 -1.99 -6.59
N ALA A 255 10.45 -2.35 -5.58
CA ALA A 255 9.09 -2.84 -5.78
C ALA A 255 8.23 -1.94 -6.68
N HIS A 256 8.35 -0.62 -6.56
CA HIS A 256 7.60 0.30 -7.44
C HIS A 256 8.13 0.30 -8.88
N GLU A 257 9.43 0.04 -9.10
CA GLU A 257 10.00 -0.10 -10.45
C GLU A 257 9.63 -1.44 -11.10
N TYR A 258 9.57 -2.54 -10.35
CA TYR A 258 9.07 -3.80 -10.86
C TYR A 258 7.59 -3.69 -11.25
N MET A 259 6.75 -3.08 -10.40
CA MET A 259 5.36 -2.81 -10.72
C MET A 259 5.23 -1.94 -11.97
N ARG A 260 5.97 -0.82 -12.05
CA ARG A 260 5.98 0.06 -13.23
C ARG A 260 6.41 -0.68 -14.50
N THR A 261 7.44 -1.50 -14.42
CA THR A 261 7.95 -2.28 -15.55
C THR A 261 6.94 -3.31 -16.03
N SER A 262 6.22 -3.94 -15.10
CA SER A 262 5.14 -4.87 -15.44
C SER A 262 3.97 -4.16 -16.16
N ILE A 263 3.58 -2.95 -15.72
CA ILE A 263 2.53 -2.13 -16.37
C ILE A 263 2.88 -1.86 -17.84
N LEU A 264 4.13 -1.49 -18.10
CA LEU A 264 4.64 -1.17 -19.44
C LEU A 264 4.86 -2.40 -20.32
N ASN A 265 4.49 -3.61 -19.86
CA ASN A 265 4.81 -4.87 -20.52
C ASN A 265 6.32 -5.07 -20.79
N GLY A 266 7.18 -4.46 -19.98
CA GLY A 266 8.63 -4.58 -20.12
C GLY A 266 9.15 -5.94 -19.66
N CYS A 267 8.47 -6.55 -18.69
CA CYS A 267 8.81 -7.88 -18.19
C CYS A 267 7.56 -8.65 -17.73
N PRO A 268 7.39 -9.93 -18.08
CA PRO A 268 6.26 -10.73 -17.60
C PRO A 268 6.39 -11.11 -16.12
N PHE A 269 7.61 -11.07 -15.56
CA PHE A 269 7.94 -11.50 -14.20
C PHE A 269 7.24 -12.82 -13.81
N ASN A 270 7.47 -13.86 -14.61
CA ASN A 270 6.94 -15.18 -14.33
C ASN A 270 7.44 -15.63 -12.96
N ALA A 271 6.50 -16.06 -12.12
CA ALA A 271 6.76 -16.46 -10.75
C ALA A 271 6.18 -17.84 -10.49
N PHE A 272 6.90 -18.61 -9.70
CA PHE A 272 6.69 -20.03 -9.53
C PHE A 272 6.27 -20.34 -8.09
N PRO A 273 5.24 -21.17 -7.91
CA PRO A 273 4.74 -21.52 -6.58
C PRO A 273 5.82 -22.27 -5.80
N CYS A 274 6.01 -21.92 -4.53
CA CYS A 274 6.97 -22.61 -3.69
C CYS A 274 6.52 -22.61 -2.22
N SER A 275 6.83 -23.69 -1.51
CA SER A 275 6.52 -23.85 -0.08
C SER A 275 7.44 -23.06 0.84
N SER A 276 8.69 -22.77 0.42
CA SER A 276 9.69 -22.13 1.27
C SER A 276 10.84 -21.51 0.47
N ASN A 277 11.60 -20.60 1.12
CA ASN A 277 12.90 -20.14 0.59
C ASN A 277 13.88 -21.29 0.36
N GLU A 278 13.88 -22.30 1.24
CA GLU A 278 14.76 -23.47 1.14
C GLU A 278 14.46 -24.31 -0.11
N ASP A 279 13.19 -24.52 -0.44
CA ASP A 279 12.80 -25.21 -1.66
C ASP A 279 13.19 -24.42 -2.92
N ALA A 280 13.09 -23.09 -2.85
CA ALA A 280 13.56 -22.21 -3.92
C ALA A 280 15.09 -22.28 -4.10
N ASP A 281 15.86 -22.32 -3.00
CA ASP A 281 17.32 -22.46 -3.02
C ASP A 281 17.77 -23.81 -3.60
N ASN A 282 16.99 -24.86 -3.35
CA ASN A 282 17.24 -26.20 -3.87
C ASN A 282 16.78 -26.41 -5.33
N GLY A 283 16.35 -25.35 -6.04
CA GLY A 283 15.92 -25.43 -7.44
C GLY A 283 14.63 -26.24 -7.65
N ARG A 284 13.78 -26.33 -6.63
CA ARG A 284 12.55 -27.15 -6.67
C ARG A 284 11.35 -26.40 -7.21
N CYS A 285 11.50 -25.10 -7.47
CA CYS A 285 10.39 -24.19 -7.78
C CYS A 285 10.65 -23.43 -9.09
N ASP A 286 11.16 -24.13 -10.10
CA ASP A 286 11.53 -23.54 -11.41
C ASP A 286 10.48 -23.82 -12.50
N THR A 287 9.39 -24.51 -12.14
CA THR A 287 8.30 -24.85 -13.05
C THR A 287 6.96 -24.60 -12.37
N CYS A 288 5.94 -24.29 -13.16
CA CYS A 288 4.55 -24.30 -12.71
C CYS A 288 3.79 -25.34 -13.54
N SER A 289 3.02 -26.21 -12.85
CA SER A 289 2.03 -27.05 -13.51
C SER A 289 0.88 -26.18 -14.07
N GLU A 290 0.23 -26.65 -15.14
CA GLU A 290 -0.90 -25.95 -15.76
C GLU A 290 -1.94 -25.57 -14.68
N GLY A 291 -2.11 -24.27 -14.45
CA GLY A 291 -3.06 -23.72 -13.46
C GLY A 291 -2.44 -23.10 -12.20
N ASN A 292 -1.14 -23.28 -11.94
CA ASN A 292 -0.48 -22.68 -10.75
C ASN A 292 0.52 -21.56 -11.08
N CYS A 293 0.70 -21.24 -12.37
CA CYS A 293 1.59 -20.16 -12.78
C CYS A 293 1.07 -18.80 -12.33
N GLN A 294 1.98 -17.88 -12.06
CA GLN A 294 1.66 -16.52 -11.66
C GLN A 294 2.64 -15.53 -12.30
N ARG A 295 2.25 -14.26 -12.38
CA ARG A 295 3.06 -13.15 -12.90
C ARG A 295 3.08 -12.03 -11.88
N MET A 296 4.27 -11.68 -11.39
CA MET A 296 4.42 -10.59 -10.43
C MET A 296 4.07 -9.25 -11.09
N GLY A 297 3.38 -8.38 -10.34
CA GLY A 297 3.05 -7.02 -10.76
C GLY A 297 1.63 -6.89 -11.36
N TYR A 298 1.48 -6.00 -12.33
CA TYR A 298 0.16 -5.50 -12.73
C TYR A 298 -0.78 -6.58 -13.29
N TYR A 299 -0.25 -7.64 -13.89
CA TYR A 299 -1.08 -8.70 -14.47
C TYR A 299 -1.35 -9.88 -13.52
N ALA A 300 -0.98 -9.79 -12.24
CA ALA A 300 -1.14 -10.90 -11.28
C ALA A 300 -2.60 -11.39 -11.14
N ASN A 301 -3.57 -10.48 -11.25
CA ASN A 301 -4.99 -10.82 -11.16
C ASN A 301 -5.52 -11.63 -12.36
N THR A 302 -4.78 -11.67 -13.48
CA THR A 302 -5.16 -12.44 -14.68
C THR A 302 -4.81 -13.92 -14.57
N MET A 303 -4.03 -14.29 -13.55
CA MET A 303 -3.51 -15.64 -13.38
C MET A 303 -4.24 -16.37 -12.24
N PRO A 304 -4.43 -17.70 -12.36
CA PRO A 304 -5.15 -18.50 -11.37
C PRO A 304 -4.35 -18.78 -10.09
N GLY A 305 -3.00 -18.72 -10.13
CA GLY A 305 -2.15 -19.09 -9.00
C GLY A 305 -2.42 -18.27 -7.73
N ARG A 306 -2.48 -18.95 -6.58
CA ARG A 306 -2.62 -18.36 -5.24
C ARG A 306 -1.57 -18.94 -4.29
N GLY A 307 -1.10 -18.16 -3.33
CA GLY A 307 -0.06 -18.54 -2.36
C GLY A 307 1.26 -17.79 -2.57
N THR A 308 2.36 -18.43 -2.21
CA THR A 308 3.70 -17.85 -2.23
C THR A 308 4.42 -18.18 -3.54
N PHE A 309 4.99 -17.15 -4.17
CA PHE A 309 5.66 -17.24 -5.46
C PHE A 309 7.07 -16.68 -5.42
N PHE A 310 8.00 -17.38 -6.06
CA PHE A 310 9.39 -16.97 -6.20
C PHE A 310 9.73 -16.72 -7.66
N LEU A 311 10.64 -15.79 -7.88
CA LEU A 311 11.16 -15.46 -9.19
C LEU A 311 12.55 -14.84 -9.05
N ARG A 312 13.30 -14.81 -10.14
CA ARG A 312 14.58 -14.11 -10.23
C ARG A 312 14.39 -12.85 -11.06
N THR A 313 15.07 -11.79 -10.66
CA THR A 313 15.25 -10.59 -11.50
C THR A 313 16.74 -10.38 -11.75
N VAL A 314 17.10 -9.43 -12.60
CA VAL A 314 18.51 -9.09 -12.90
C VAL A 314 18.74 -7.59 -12.73
N ARG A 315 19.99 -7.16 -12.66
CA ARG A 315 20.36 -5.74 -12.52
C ARG A 315 19.93 -4.89 -13.72
N ALA A 316 20.02 -5.43 -14.93
CA ALA A 316 19.74 -4.69 -16.16
C ALA A 316 18.23 -4.54 -16.39
N TYR A 317 17.75 -3.32 -16.65
CA TYR A 317 16.39 -3.07 -17.14
C TYR A 317 16.11 -3.88 -18.43
N PRO A 318 14.96 -4.54 -18.60
CA PRO A 318 13.72 -4.46 -17.80
C PRO A 318 13.64 -5.45 -16.62
N TYR A 319 14.79 -5.85 -16.06
CA TYR A 319 14.92 -6.71 -14.88
C TYR A 319 14.45 -8.16 -15.07
N CYS A 320 14.17 -8.59 -16.31
CA CYS A 320 13.83 -9.98 -16.60
C CYS A 320 15.06 -10.88 -16.48
N ALA A 321 14.96 -11.88 -15.61
CA ALA A 321 15.81 -13.07 -15.73
C ALA A 321 15.31 -13.95 -16.89
N ALA A 322 16.25 -14.65 -17.53
CA ALA A 322 15.97 -15.69 -18.53
C ALA A 322 15.47 -16.98 -17.87
#